data_AF-A0A5N7ZCY0-F1
#
_entry.id   AF-A0A5N7ZCY0-F1
#
_cell.length_a   1.000
_cell.length_b   1.000
_cell.length_c   1.000
_cell.angle_alpha   90.00
_cell.angle_beta   90.00
_cell.angle_gamma   90.00
#
_symmetry.space_group_name_H-M   'P 1'
#
loop_
_entity.id
_entity.type
_entity.pdbx_description
1 polymer ?
#
loop_
_entity_poly.entity_id
_entity_poly.type
_entity_poly.pdbx_seq_one_letter_code
_entity_poly.pdbx_strand_id
1 'polypeptide(L)'
;MRKISFISGLILLLVVAGCKCTKNAAAYDKLTANGWELEYITGVRIAFEGLYPDTKPQLSFTKTGEANGNSSCNPFSTRYTTKEPNSIAIEAPKAMTMRFCEGEGERR
;
A
#
# COMPACT_ATOMS: atom_id res chain seq x y z
N MET A 1 -40.18 30.67 21.55
CA MET A 1 -40.34 29.23 21.21
C MET A 1 -40.03 28.93 19.74
N ARG A 2 -40.61 29.64 18.76
CA ARG A 2 -40.34 29.45 17.31
C ARG A 2 -38.85 29.60 16.92
N LYS A 3 -38.12 30.57 17.49
CA LYS A 3 -36.69 30.81 17.24
C LYS A 3 -35.75 29.73 17.81
N ILE A 4 -36.11 29.13 18.95
CA ILE A 4 -35.32 28.05 19.60
C ILE A 4 -35.48 26.74 18.82
N SER A 5 -36.68 26.49 18.28
CA SER A 5 -36.96 25.34 17.40
C SER A 5 -36.22 25.44 16.06
N PHE A 6 -36.05 26.64 15.49
CA PHE A 6 -35.21 26.88 14.30
C PHE A 6 -33.70 26.66 14.55
N ILE A 7 -33.18 27.10 15.71
CA ILE A 7 -31.77 26.92 16.08
C ILE A 7 -31.45 25.43 16.32
N SER A 8 -32.36 24.69 16.96
CA SER A 8 -32.24 23.24 17.16
C SER A 8 -32.25 22.46 15.84
N GLY A 9 -33.07 22.86 14.87
CA GLY A 9 -33.08 22.27 13.52
C GLY A 9 -31.79 22.53 12.73
N LEU A 10 -31.18 23.71 12.88
CA LEU A 10 -29.94 24.08 12.20
C LEU A 10 -28.71 23.33 12.75
N ILE A 11 -28.65 23.13 14.08
CA ILE A 11 -27.60 22.35 14.74
C ILE A 11 -27.70 20.88 14.34
N LEU A 12 -28.92 20.33 14.25
CA LEU A 12 -29.13 18.95 13.82
C LEU A 12 -28.71 18.73 12.36
N LEU A 13 -28.89 19.73 11.49
CA LEU A 13 -28.47 19.67 10.07
C LEU A 13 -26.94 19.66 9.90
N LEU A 14 -26.20 20.36 10.77
CA LEU A 14 -24.74 20.41 10.74
C LEU A 14 -24.07 19.10 11.18
N VAL A 15 -24.73 18.31 12.04
CA VAL A 15 -24.19 17.02 12.53
C VAL A 15 -24.23 15.93 11.45
N VAL A 16 -25.21 15.95 10.54
CA VAL A 16 -25.38 14.89 9.51
C VAL A 16 -24.41 15.05 8.33
N ALA A 17 -23.84 16.24 8.12
CA ALA A 17 -22.90 16.51 7.02
C ALA A 17 -21.48 15.96 7.25
N GLY A 18 -21.11 15.58 8.48
CA GLY A 18 -19.74 15.18 8.83
C GLY A 18 -19.37 13.71 8.57
N CYS A 19 -20.32 12.83 8.21
CA CYS A 19 -20.14 11.39 8.38
C CYS A 19 -19.55 10.61 7.16
N LYS A 20 -18.78 11.24 6.26
CA LYS A 20 -18.25 10.56 5.04
C LYS A 20 -16.72 10.50 4.88
N CYS A 21 -15.91 11.03 5.81
CA CYS A 21 -14.46 11.22 5.56
C CYS A 21 -13.51 10.14 6.09
N THR A 22 -13.97 9.01 6.67
CA THR A 22 -13.09 8.08 7.40
C THR A 22 -12.76 6.77 6.68
N LYS A 23 -13.45 6.42 5.59
CA LYS A 23 -13.35 5.08 5.00
C LYS A 23 -11.96 4.73 4.43
N ASN A 24 -11.26 5.71 3.84
CA ASN A 24 -9.95 5.47 3.23
C ASN A 24 -8.78 5.51 4.22
N ALA A 25 -8.96 6.14 5.38
CA ALA A 25 -7.91 6.25 6.40
C ALA A 25 -7.53 4.87 6.97
N ALA A 26 -8.52 4.01 7.25
CA ALA A 26 -8.27 2.70 7.84
C ALA A 26 -7.50 1.73 6.90
N ALA A 27 -7.78 1.76 5.60
CA ALA A 27 -7.07 0.94 4.63
C ALA A 27 -5.63 1.44 4.41
N TYR A 28 -5.46 2.77 4.34
CA TYR A 28 -4.16 3.41 4.20
C TYR A 28 -3.27 3.18 5.45
N ASP A 29 -3.84 3.25 6.64
CA ASP A 29 -3.13 2.95 7.88
C ASP A 29 -2.70 1.47 7.92
N LYS A 30 -3.57 0.53 7.50
CA LYS A 30 -3.17 -0.88 7.40
C LYS A 30 -2.04 -1.11 6.38
N LEU A 31 -2.07 -0.42 5.24
CA LEU A 31 -1.03 -0.52 4.23
C LEU A 31 0.33 -0.08 4.78
N THR A 32 0.35 1.05 5.50
CA THR A 32 1.58 1.70 5.97
C THR A 32 2.06 1.24 7.35
N ALA A 33 1.21 0.57 8.14
CA ALA A 33 1.60 0.03 9.45
C ALA A 33 2.27 -1.35 9.37
N ASN A 34 2.23 -2.01 8.21
CA ASN A 34 2.71 -3.38 8.06
C ASN A 34 3.79 -3.49 6.97
N GLY A 35 4.66 -4.50 7.14
CA GLY A 35 5.48 -5.03 6.06
C GLY A 35 4.74 -6.11 5.29
N TRP A 36 5.05 -6.25 4.02
CA TRP A 36 4.46 -7.21 3.09
C TRP A 36 5.55 -8.14 2.58
N GLU A 37 5.28 -9.45 2.60
CA GLU A 37 6.17 -10.47 2.05
C GLU A 37 5.44 -11.16 0.91
N LEU A 38 6.16 -11.41 -0.19
CA LEU A 38 5.60 -12.10 -1.35
C LEU A 38 5.37 -13.58 -1.01
N GLU A 39 4.13 -14.03 -1.18
CA GLU A 39 3.74 -15.42 -0.89
C GLU A 39 3.75 -16.31 -2.14
N TYR A 40 3.28 -15.79 -3.28
CA TYR A 40 3.22 -16.54 -4.54
C TYR A 40 3.18 -15.60 -5.75
N ILE A 41 3.53 -16.14 -6.93
CA ILE A 41 3.36 -15.49 -8.23
C ILE A 41 2.49 -16.37 -9.12
N THR A 42 1.40 -15.81 -9.64
CA THR A 42 0.52 -16.50 -10.57
C THR A 42 1.15 -16.69 -11.94
N GLY A 43 0.87 -17.81 -12.62
CA GLY A 43 1.27 -18.03 -14.02
C GLY A 43 2.68 -18.60 -14.22
N VAL A 44 3.44 -18.79 -13.14
CA VAL A 44 4.78 -19.37 -13.20
C VAL A 44 4.71 -20.90 -13.06
N ARG A 45 5.42 -21.63 -13.94
CA ARG A 45 5.45 -23.11 -13.96
C ARG A 45 6.63 -23.72 -13.16
N ILE A 46 7.21 -22.95 -12.24
CA ILE A 46 8.24 -23.40 -11.30
C ILE A 46 7.73 -23.14 -9.89
N ALA A 47 8.14 -23.98 -8.93
CA ALA A 47 7.81 -23.79 -7.52
C ALA A 47 8.31 -22.42 -7.03
N PHE A 48 7.58 -21.80 -6.11
CA PHE A 48 7.90 -20.46 -5.60
C PHE A 48 9.29 -20.40 -4.96
N GLU A 49 9.66 -21.46 -4.24
CA GLU A 49 10.96 -21.67 -3.62
C GLU A 49 12.08 -21.78 -4.66
N GLY A 50 11.76 -22.26 -5.86
CA GLY A 50 12.72 -22.27 -6.98
C GLY A 50 12.91 -20.90 -7.64
N LEU A 51 11.97 -19.97 -7.46
CA LEU A 51 12.12 -18.58 -7.92
C LEU A 51 12.97 -17.77 -6.95
N TYR A 52 12.78 -18.00 -5.64
CA TYR A 52 13.40 -17.25 -4.56
C TYR A 52 14.06 -18.21 -3.56
N PRO A 53 15.22 -18.79 -3.91
CA PRO A 53 15.86 -19.83 -3.10
C PRO A 53 16.43 -19.31 -1.78
N ASP A 54 16.85 -18.04 -1.73
CA ASP A 54 17.54 -17.47 -0.57
C ASP A 54 16.60 -16.73 0.39
N THR A 55 15.90 -15.72 -0.14
CA THR A 55 15.00 -14.88 0.65
C THR A 55 13.79 -14.48 -0.17
N LYS A 56 12.63 -14.34 0.47
CA LYS A 56 11.42 -13.89 -0.22
C LYS A 56 11.46 -12.37 -0.45
N PRO A 57 10.95 -11.86 -1.57
CA PRO A 57 10.75 -10.43 -1.77
C PRO A 57 9.87 -9.82 -0.69
N GLN A 58 10.23 -8.61 -0.26
CA GLN A 58 9.50 -7.87 0.76
C GLN A 58 9.28 -6.41 0.33
N LEU A 59 8.19 -5.81 0.82
CA LEU A 59 7.79 -4.44 0.52
C LEU A 59 7.18 -3.78 1.76
N SER A 60 7.51 -2.52 1.99
CA SER A 60 6.95 -1.70 3.06
C SER A 60 6.57 -0.34 2.49
N PHE A 61 5.51 0.26 3.04
CA PHE A 61 4.98 1.54 2.59
C PHE A 61 5.09 2.56 3.71
N THR A 62 5.65 3.73 3.43
CA THR A 62 5.71 4.83 4.38
C THR A 62 4.50 5.74 4.24
N LYS A 63 4.17 6.48 5.29
CA LYS A 63 3.14 7.53 5.25
C LYS A 63 3.52 8.75 4.40
N THR A 64 4.79 8.86 3.99
CA THR A 64 5.30 9.93 3.13
C THR A 64 5.19 9.63 1.64
N GLY A 65 4.66 8.45 1.26
CA GLY A 65 4.47 8.07 -0.14
C GLY A 65 5.66 7.32 -0.76
N GLU A 66 6.55 6.78 0.07
CA GLU A 66 7.68 5.95 -0.36
C GLU A 66 7.37 4.47 -0.14
N ALA A 67 7.85 3.63 -1.04
CA ALA A 67 7.81 2.19 -0.89
C ALA A 67 9.24 1.64 -0.95
N ASN A 68 9.62 0.87 0.06
CA ASN A 68 10.96 0.34 0.24
C ASN A 68 10.88 -1.18 0.37
N GLY A 69 11.81 -1.89 -0.26
CA GLY A 69 11.75 -3.34 -0.29
C GLY A 69 12.99 -3.99 -0.88
N ASN A 70 12.85 -5.27 -1.18
CA ASN A 70 13.82 -6.04 -1.96
C ASN A 70 13.07 -6.97 -2.91
N SER A 71 13.67 -7.27 -4.06
CA SER A 71 13.19 -8.27 -5.00
C SER A 71 13.82 -9.64 -4.74
N SER A 72 14.14 -9.97 -3.49
CA SER A 72 15.04 -11.04 -3.04
C SER A 72 16.51 -10.64 -3.04
N CYS A 73 17.11 -10.43 -4.22
CA CYS A 73 18.54 -10.16 -4.31
C CYS A 73 18.88 -8.68 -4.12
N ASN A 74 18.08 -7.81 -4.74
CA ASN A 74 18.37 -6.39 -4.85
C ASN A 74 17.38 -5.55 -4.01
N PRO A 75 17.87 -4.79 -3.01
CA PRO A 75 17.05 -3.76 -2.38
C PRO A 75 16.67 -2.67 -3.36
N PHE A 76 15.47 -2.13 -3.20
CA PHE A 76 14.96 -1.02 -4.00
C PHE A 76 14.19 -0.01 -3.15
N SER A 77 14.13 1.22 -3.65
CA SER A 77 13.22 2.26 -3.18
C SER A 77 12.49 2.91 -4.34
N THR A 78 11.21 3.22 -4.12
CA THR A 78 10.34 3.86 -5.09
C THR A 78 9.28 4.71 -4.40
N ARG A 79 8.40 5.32 -5.19
CA ARG A 79 7.20 6.00 -4.68
C ARG A 79 5.95 5.25 -5.07
N TYR A 80 4.88 5.51 -4.32
CA TYR A 80 3.56 5.00 -4.63
C TYR A 80 2.49 6.08 -4.41
N THR A 81 1.33 5.91 -5.03
CA THR A 81 0.16 6.77 -4.81
C THR A 81 -1.12 5.94 -4.66
N THR A 82 -2.07 6.46 -3.88
CA THR A 82 -3.39 5.85 -3.64
C THR A 82 -4.47 6.87 -3.96
N LYS A 83 -4.56 7.27 -5.23
CA LYS A 83 -5.51 8.31 -5.68
C LYS A 83 -6.95 7.81 -5.72
N GLU A 84 -7.13 6.53 -5.96
CA GLU A 84 -8.43 5.88 -6.08
C GLU A 84 -8.67 4.92 -4.90
N PRO A 85 -9.93 4.72 -4.48
CA PRO A 85 -10.26 3.74 -3.45
C PRO A 85 -9.77 2.34 -3.84
N ASN A 86 -9.13 1.64 -2.91
CA ASN A 86 -8.61 0.27 -3.10
C ASN A 86 -7.61 0.11 -4.26
N SER A 87 -6.92 1.19 -4.63
CA SER A 87 -5.91 1.18 -5.69
C SER A 87 -4.58 1.69 -5.17
N ILE A 88 -3.50 1.07 -5.63
CA ILE A 88 -2.12 1.47 -5.37
C ILE A 88 -1.40 1.49 -6.72
N ALA A 89 -0.87 2.66 -7.08
CA ALA A 89 0.02 2.80 -8.22
C ALA A 89 1.45 2.95 -7.71
N ILE A 90 2.33 2.01 -8.08
CA ILE A 90 3.75 1.99 -7.68
C ILE A 90 4.58 2.45 -8.88
N GLU A 91 5.46 3.43 -8.67
CA GLU A 91 6.39 3.91 -9.70
C GLU A 91 7.53 2.88 -9.91
N ALA A 92 8.19 2.93 -11.06
CA ALA A 92 9.40 2.14 -11.28
C ALA A 92 10.47 2.46 -10.20
N PRO A 93 11.32 1.49 -9.81
CA PRO A 93 12.39 1.71 -8.84
C PRO A 93 13.23 2.94 -9.17
N LYS A 94 13.41 3.82 -8.19
CA LYS A 94 14.26 5.03 -8.33
C LYS A 94 15.69 4.75 -7.92
N ALA A 95 15.87 3.88 -6.94
CA ALA A 95 17.15 3.32 -6.58
C ALA A 95 16.99 1.81 -6.45
N MET A 96 17.94 1.08 -7.03
CA MET A 96 18.02 -0.37 -6.93
C MET A 96 19.47 -0.78 -7.16
N THR A 97 19.96 -1.78 -6.42
CA THR A 97 21.28 -2.34 -6.69
C THR A 97 21.26 -3.26 -7.91
N MET A 98 22.44 -3.63 -8.40
CA MET A 98 22.62 -4.58 -9.51
C MET A 98 23.50 -5.75 -9.07
N ARG A 99 23.26 -6.26 -7.87
CA ARG A 99 23.89 -7.50 -7.39
C ARG A 99 23.34 -8.67 -8.19
N PHE A 100 24.22 -9.60 -8.50
CA PHE A 100 23.84 -10.90 -9.03
C PHE A 100 23.55 -11.87 -7.87
N CYS A 101 22.41 -12.55 -7.93
CA CYS A 101 22.09 -13.70 -7.09
C CYS A 101 21.53 -14.81 -7.97
N GLU A 102 21.58 -16.04 -7.45
CA GLU A 102 20.96 -17.19 -8.11
C GLU A 102 19.42 -17.10 -8.03
N GLY A 103 18.74 -17.77 -8.96
CA GLY A 103 17.29 -17.78 -9.04
C GLY A 103 16.75 -16.94 -10.20
N GLU A 104 15.53 -17.29 -10.62
CA GLU A 104 14.85 -16.66 -11.76
C GLU A 104 13.79 -15.63 -11.33
N GLY A 105 13.58 -15.46 -10.02
CA GLY A 105 12.48 -14.67 -9.46
C GLY A 105 12.53 -13.18 -9.75
N GLU A 106 13.71 -12.56 -9.83
CA GLU A 106 13.85 -11.12 -10.15
C GLU A 106 13.53 -10.79 -11.61
N ARG A 107 13.42 -11.80 -12.47
CA ARG A 107 13.17 -11.65 -13.91
C ARG A 107 11.70 -11.89 -14.29
N ARG A 108 10.83 -12.08 -13.30
CA ARG A 108 9.41 -12.42 -13.49
C ARG A 108 8.47 -11.24 -13.31
#